data_AF-A0A7W1HPA1-F1
#
_entry.id   AF-A0A7W1HPA1-F1
#
_cell.length_a   1.000
_cell.length_b   1.000
_cell.length_c   1.000
_cell.angle_alpha   90.00
_cell.angle_beta   90.00
_cell.angle_gamma   90.00
#
_symmetry.space_group_name_H-M   'P 1'
#
loop_
_entity.id
_entity.type
_entity.pdbx_description
1 polymer ?
#
loop_
_entity_poly.entity_id
_entity_poly.type
_entity_poly.pdbx_seq_one_letter_code
_entity_poly.pdbx_strand_id
1 'polypeptide(L)'
;MEALKDIRLRHGLSQVDLSKRSGVAQNTISDIETGRRDPRPSTLRKLAKALGVEVGDFYPETSGPKAAAPPSLAKWLEERCGHSYLVLPMGEFEEMFDQFPEGAPERRARALEVNREYNTFCKFPNNVTRAERFSMRSMIRAAIPEVAVKHGIALMEGGLERGYQEEAALVFELERALDAEADIA
;
A
#
# COMPACT_ATOMS: atom_id res chain seq x y z
N MET A 1 0.56 -19.63 -17.40
CA MET A 1 1.35 -18.41 -17.69
C MET A 1 1.76 -18.43 -19.15
N GLU A 2 0.95 -17.81 -20.01
CA GLU A 2 1.07 -17.91 -21.47
C GLU A 2 2.38 -17.26 -21.99
N ALA A 3 2.76 -16.10 -21.46
CA ALA A 3 3.99 -15.41 -21.87
C ALA A 3 5.28 -16.21 -21.64
N LEU A 4 5.37 -17.01 -20.56
CA LEU A 4 6.52 -17.90 -20.34
C LEU A 4 6.64 -18.93 -21.47
N LYS A 5 5.51 -19.53 -21.88
CA LYS A 5 5.46 -20.50 -22.98
C LYS A 5 5.88 -19.83 -24.29
N ASP A 6 5.38 -18.63 -24.57
CA ASP A 6 5.68 -17.91 -25.81
C ASP A 6 7.15 -17.49 -25.90
N ILE A 7 7.74 -16.99 -24.81
CA ILE A 7 9.17 -16.69 -24.74
C ILE A 7 9.98 -17.97 -24.98
N ARG A 8 9.66 -19.07 -24.28
CA ARG A 8 10.34 -20.35 -24.48
C ARG A 8 10.31 -20.80 -25.95
N LEU A 9 9.15 -20.71 -26.59
CA LEU A 9 8.98 -21.09 -27.99
C LEU A 9 9.73 -20.17 -28.96
N ARG A 10 9.79 -18.86 -28.70
CA ARG A 10 10.60 -17.90 -29.49
C ARG A 10 12.10 -18.20 -29.41
N HIS A 11 12.56 -18.75 -28.29
CA HIS A 11 13.93 -19.23 -28.14
C HIS A 11 14.16 -20.64 -28.74
N GLY A 12 13.15 -21.26 -29.36
CA GLY A 12 13.25 -22.58 -29.97
C GLY A 12 13.44 -23.72 -28.95
N LEU A 13 13.10 -23.49 -27.68
CA LEU A 13 13.35 -24.46 -26.60
C LEU A 13 12.13 -25.35 -26.35
N SER A 14 12.34 -26.64 -26.14
CA SER A 14 11.33 -27.50 -25.51
C SER A 14 11.24 -27.24 -24.00
N GLN A 15 10.19 -27.72 -23.33
CA GLN A 15 10.12 -27.67 -21.86
C GLN A 15 11.28 -28.44 -21.21
N VAL A 16 11.75 -29.52 -21.85
CA VAL A 16 12.90 -30.30 -21.41
C VAL A 16 14.19 -29.48 -21.52
N ASP A 17 14.35 -28.71 -22.61
CA ASP A 17 15.54 -27.87 -22.79
C ASP A 17 15.58 -26.72 -21.78
N LEU A 18 14.43 -26.08 -21.54
CA LEU A 18 14.32 -25.06 -20.50
C LEU A 18 14.56 -25.65 -19.11
N SER A 19 14.11 -26.88 -18.86
CA SER A 19 14.37 -27.60 -17.61
C SER A 19 15.86 -27.78 -17.37
N LYS A 20 16.59 -28.28 -18.38
CA LYS A 20 18.05 -28.47 -18.33
C LYS A 20 18.78 -27.14 -18.10
N ARG A 21 18.35 -26.06 -18.76
CA ARG A 21 18.99 -24.73 -18.64
C ARG A 21 18.73 -24.04 -17.32
N SER A 22 17.52 -24.15 -16.77
CA SER A 22 17.08 -23.42 -15.57
C SER A 22 17.29 -24.21 -14.27
N GLY A 23 17.45 -25.53 -14.35
CA GLY A 23 17.44 -26.42 -13.19
C GLY A 23 16.06 -26.54 -12.53
N VAL A 24 14.99 -26.12 -13.21
CA VAL A 24 13.60 -26.28 -12.77
C VAL A 24 13.05 -27.55 -13.43
N ALA A 25 12.39 -28.42 -12.66
CA ALA A 25 11.86 -29.67 -13.20
C ALA A 25 10.82 -29.44 -14.32
N GLN A 26 10.86 -30.25 -15.38
CA GLN A 26 9.99 -30.10 -16.55
C GLN A 26 8.50 -30.12 -16.20
N ASN A 27 8.08 -30.96 -15.24
CA ASN A 27 6.71 -30.98 -14.74
C ASN A 27 6.30 -29.65 -14.11
N THR A 28 7.22 -29.00 -13.39
CA THR A 28 7.01 -27.69 -12.76
C THR A 28 6.86 -26.62 -13.82
N ILE A 29 7.69 -26.64 -14.87
CA ILE A 29 7.56 -25.73 -16.03
C ILE A 29 6.20 -25.92 -16.71
N SER A 30 5.78 -27.16 -16.95
CA SER A 30 4.48 -27.46 -17.56
C SER A 30 3.31 -26.95 -16.72
N ASP A 31 3.34 -27.14 -15.40
CA ASP A 31 2.31 -26.63 -14.49
C ASP A 31 2.28 -25.09 -14.44
N ILE A 32 3.43 -24.43 -14.52
CA ILE A 32 3.50 -22.96 -14.58
C ILE A 32 2.95 -22.45 -15.92
N GLU A 33 3.37 -23.04 -17.05
CA GLU A 33 2.90 -22.66 -18.39
C GLU A 33 1.38 -22.82 -18.51
N THR A 34 0.83 -23.91 -17.97
CA THR A 34 -0.61 -24.18 -17.98
C THR A 34 -1.40 -23.46 -16.87
N GLY A 35 -0.72 -22.77 -15.95
CA GLY A 35 -1.37 -22.04 -14.84
C GLY A 35 -1.86 -22.94 -13.70
N ARG A 36 -1.53 -24.23 -13.70
CA ARG A 36 -1.84 -25.16 -12.61
C ARG A 36 -1.03 -24.91 -11.35
N ARG A 37 0.12 -24.23 -11.46
CA ARG A 37 0.96 -23.86 -10.32
C ARG A 37 1.41 -22.41 -10.44
N ASP A 38 1.25 -21.68 -9.34
CA ASP A 38 1.85 -20.36 -9.20
C ASP A 38 3.34 -20.49 -8.83
N PRO A 39 4.27 -19.95 -9.64
CA PRO A 39 5.70 -20.08 -9.39
C PRO A 39 6.18 -19.21 -8.24
N ARG A 40 7.04 -19.77 -7.38
CA ARG A 40 7.75 -18.98 -6.37
C ARG A 40 8.68 -17.95 -7.04
N PRO A 41 8.96 -16.79 -6.40
CA PRO A 41 9.89 -15.79 -6.94
C PRO A 41 11.28 -16.34 -7.30
N SER A 42 11.78 -17.32 -6.55
CA SER A 42 13.05 -17.99 -6.84
C SER A 42 13.00 -18.83 -8.13
N THR A 43 11.88 -19.47 -8.42
CA THR A 43 11.66 -20.23 -9.66
C THR A 43 11.58 -19.29 -10.86
N LEU A 44 10.85 -18.18 -10.72
CA LEU A 44 10.75 -17.14 -11.76
C LEU A 44 12.14 -16.60 -12.13
N ARG A 45 12.98 -16.27 -11.14
CA ARG A 45 14.35 -15.79 -11.39
C ARG A 45 15.21 -16.81 -12.14
N LYS A 46 15.09 -18.11 -11.83
CA LYS A 46 15.83 -19.18 -12.55
C LYS A 46 15.40 -19.28 -14.00
N LEU A 47 14.08 -19.23 -14.26
CA LEU A 47 13.52 -19.30 -15.61
C LEU A 47 13.91 -18.06 -16.43
N ALA A 48 13.76 -16.86 -15.85
CA ALA A 48 14.14 -15.59 -16.47
C ALA A 48 15.62 -15.59 -16.86
N LYS A 49 16.51 -15.98 -15.92
CA LYS A 49 17.94 -16.11 -16.17
C LYS A 49 18.26 -17.11 -17.29
N ALA A 50 17.56 -18.25 -17.36
CA ALA A 50 17.79 -19.28 -18.38
C ALA A 50 17.30 -18.86 -19.78
N LEU A 51 16.35 -17.93 -19.84
CA LEU A 51 15.80 -17.37 -21.08
C LEU A 51 16.48 -16.04 -21.48
N GLY A 52 17.24 -15.41 -20.58
CA GLY A 52 17.89 -14.13 -20.85
C GLY A 52 16.92 -12.94 -20.86
N VAL A 53 15.84 -13.03 -20.08
CA VAL A 53 14.77 -12.03 -19.96
C VAL A 53 14.64 -11.58 -18.50
N GLU A 54 13.84 -10.55 -18.25
CA GLU A 54 13.47 -10.14 -16.90
C GLU A 54 12.23 -10.90 -16.39
N VAL A 55 12.04 -10.95 -15.08
CA VAL A 55 10.83 -11.59 -14.50
C VAL A 55 9.55 -10.85 -14.94
N GLY A 56 9.64 -9.54 -15.18
CA GLY A 56 8.52 -8.73 -15.67
C GLY A 56 8.00 -9.21 -17.03
N ASP A 57 8.85 -9.76 -17.90
CA ASP A 57 8.46 -10.21 -19.25
C ASP A 57 7.48 -11.40 -19.23
N PHE A 58 7.37 -12.11 -18.09
CA PHE A 58 6.37 -13.18 -17.91
C PHE A 58 4.96 -12.66 -17.63
N TYR A 59 4.84 -11.36 -17.35
CA TYR A 59 3.60 -10.67 -17.07
C TYR A 59 3.45 -9.59 -18.15
N PRO A 60 2.99 -9.96 -19.37
CA PRO A 60 2.72 -8.98 -20.40
C PRO A 60 1.79 -7.95 -19.78
N GLU A 61 2.22 -6.68 -19.78
CA GLU A 61 1.49 -5.63 -19.09
C GLU A 61 0.05 -5.71 -19.55
N THR A 62 -0.84 -6.09 -18.63
CA THR A 62 -2.21 -5.64 -18.72
C THR A 62 -2.12 -4.13 -18.51
N SER A 63 -1.77 -3.43 -19.59
CA SER A 63 -1.97 -2.00 -19.73
C SER A 63 -3.47 -1.76 -19.82
N GLY A 64 -4.20 -2.14 -18.77
CA GLY A 64 -5.34 -1.33 -18.38
C GLY A 64 -4.78 0.08 -18.18
N PRO A 65 -5.50 1.14 -18.60
CA PRO A 65 -5.07 2.49 -18.28
C PRO A 65 -4.77 2.50 -16.79
N LYS A 66 -3.53 2.81 -16.43
CA LYS A 66 -3.14 3.08 -15.05
C LYS A 66 -4.20 4.07 -14.59
N ALA A 67 -5.14 3.63 -13.75
CA ALA A 67 -6.25 4.48 -13.33
C ALA A 67 -5.59 5.78 -12.90
N ALA A 68 -5.96 6.89 -13.56
CA ALA A 68 -5.32 8.16 -13.31
C ALA A 68 -5.28 8.31 -11.79
N ALA A 69 -4.08 8.47 -11.23
CA ALA A 69 -3.95 8.58 -9.79
C ALA A 69 -4.99 9.63 -9.34
N PRO A 70 -5.84 9.31 -8.36
CA PRO A 70 -6.73 10.31 -7.81
C PRO A 70 -5.94 11.60 -7.56
N PRO A 71 -6.48 12.78 -7.91
CA PRO A 71 -5.75 14.03 -7.77
C PRO A 71 -5.38 14.20 -6.31
N SER A 72 -4.08 14.35 -6.04
CA SER A 72 -3.54 14.49 -4.69
C SER A 72 -4.39 15.46 -3.85
N LEU A 73 -4.47 15.25 -2.55
CA LEU A 73 -5.11 16.15 -1.61
C LEU A 73 -4.70 17.59 -1.83
N ALA A 74 -3.41 17.84 -2.01
CA ALA A 74 -2.90 19.17 -2.37
C ALA A 74 -3.59 19.73 -3.63
N LYS A 75 -3.67 18.96 -4.72
CA LYS A 75 -4.27 19.39 -5.98
C LYS A 75 -5.78 19.61 -5.87
N TRP A 76 -6.50 18.73 -5.17
CA TRP A 76 -7.94 18.85 -4.98
C TRP A 76 -8.32 19.99 -4.03
N LEU A 77 -7.52 20.21 -2.98
CA LEU A 77 -7.69 21.36 -2.09
C LEU A 77 -7.37 22.64 -2.85
N GLU A 78 -6.31 22.66 -3.66
CA GLU A 78 -5.99 23.77 -4.55
C GLU A 78 -7.14 24.11 -5.51
N GLU A 79 -7.76 23.11 -6.12
CA GLU A 79 -8.91 23.29 -7.02
C GLU A 79 -10.17 23.84 -6.33
N ARG A 80 -10.33 23.65 -5.01
CA ARG A 80 -11.55 24.05 -4.27
C ARG A 80 -11.39 25.29 -3.39
N CYS A 81 -10.22 25.43 -2.80
CA CYS A 81 -9.92 26.47 -1.81
C CYS A 81 -8.50 27.06 -1.97
N GLY A 82 -7.82 26.80 -3.10
CA GLY A 82 -6.47 27.30 -3.35
C GLY A 82 -5.47 26.78 -2.32
N HIS A 83 -4.51 27.59 -1.91
CA HIS A 83 -3.58 27.26 -0.82
C HIS A 83 -4.18 27.53 0.57
N SER A 84 -5.44 27.98 0.65
CA SER A 84 -6.11 28.37 1.90
C SER A 84 -6.34 27.17 2.82
N TYR A 85 -6.33 25.94 2.31
CA TYR A 85 -6.48 24.73 3.13
C TYR A 85 -5.43 24.53 4.22
N LEU A 86 -4.29 25.21 4.10
CA LEU A 86 -3.25 25.19 5.14
C LEU A 86 -3.61 26.02 6.37
N VAL A 87 -4.63 26.88 6.24
CA VAL A 87 -5.10 27.79 7.31
C VAL A 87 -6.60 27.64 7.58
N LEU A 88 -7.28 26.67 6.95
CA LEU A 88 -8.71 26.45 7.15
C LEU A 88 -8.99 25.98 8.58
N PRO A 89 -9.93 26.62 9.30
CA PRO A 89 -10.43 26.09 10.57
C PRO A 89 -11.19 24.78 10.37
N MET A 90 -11.27 23.96 11.42
CA MET A 90 -11.86 22.61 11.39
C MET A 90 -13.25 22.58 10.72
N GLY A 91 -14.15 23.48 11.12
CA GLY A 91 -15.52 23.49 10.62
C GLY A 91 -15.63 23.75 9.12
N GLU A 92 -14.79 24.64 8.57
CA GLU A 92 -14.77 24.89 7.12
C GLU A 92 -14.27 23.67 6.34
N PHE A 93 -13.40 22.86 6.94
CA PHE A 93 -12.92 21.63 6.32
C PHE A 93 -13.97 20.51 6.39
N GLU A 94 -14.73 20.41 7.47
CA GLU A 94 -15.87 19.49 7.63
C GLU A 94 -16.96 19.77 6.58
N GLU A 95 -17.30 21.05 6.38
CA GLU A 95 -18.26 21.47 5.34
C GLU A 95 -17.86 21.04 3.93
N MET A 96 -16.56 20.87 3.64
CA MET A 96 -16.10 20.34 2.34
C MET A 96 -16.40 18.85 2.17
N PHE A 97 -16.39 18.06 3.25
CA PHE A 97 -16.71 16.64 3.21
C PHE A 97 -18.23 16.39 3.25
N ASP A 98 -18.99 17.28 3.89
CA ASP A 98 -20.46 17.23 3.91
C ASP A 98 -21.10 17.42 2.53
N GLN A 99 -20.36 17.98 1.56
CA GLN A 99 -20.79 18.02 0.16
C GLN A 99 -20.87 16.62 -0.49
N PHE A 100 -20.26 15.60 0.13
CA PHE A 100 -20.39 14.21 -0.29
C PHE A 100 -21.46 13.50 0.55
N PRO A 101 -22.37 12.73 -0.09
CA PRO A 101 -23.34 11.93 0.65
C PRO A 101 -22.66 11.00 1.66
N GLU A 102 -23.27 10.86 2.83
CA GLU A 102 -22.80 9.93 3.86
C GLU A 102 -22.72 8.49 3.30
N GLY A 103 -21.62 7.79 3.56
CA GLY A 103 -21.40 6.44 3.07
C GLY A 103 -21.12 6.31 1.56
N ALA A 104 -21.00 7.42 0.82
CA ALA A 104 -20.69 7.38 -0.60
C ALA A 104 -19.30 6.74 -0.86
N PRO A 105 -19.17 5.87 -1.88
CA PRO A 105 -17.89 5.30 -2.28
C PRO A 105 -16.80 6.36 -2.54
N GLU A 106 -17.19 7.52 -3.07
CA GLU A 106 -16.32 8.67 -3.34
C GLU A 106 -15.78 9.28 -2.05
N ARG A 107 -16.64 9.47 -1.03
CA ARG A 107 -16.26 9.97 0.30
C ARG A 107 -15.23 9.05 0.95
N ARG A 108 -15.49 7.74 0.91
CA ARG A 108 -14.57 6.71 1.44
C ARG A 108 -13.26 6.65 0.66
N ALA A 109 -13.31 6.68 -0.67
CA ALA A 109 -12.12 6.68 -1.52
C ALA A 109 -11.24 7.90 -1.21
N ARG A 110 -11.88 9.05 -0.97
CA ARG A 110 -11.21 10.30 -0.63
C ARG A 110 -10.56 10.27 0.74
N ALA A 111 -11.25 9.77 1.75
CA ALA A 111 -10.70 9.56 3.08
C ALA A 111 -9.43 8.68 3.06
N LEU A 112 -9.46 7.59 2.27
CA LEU A 112 -8.29 6.71 2.08
C LEU A 112 -7.12 7.39 1.36
N GLU A 113 -7.38 8.38 0.52
CA GLU A 113 -6.36 9.17 -0.14
C GLU A 113 -5.70 10.15 0.82
N VAL A 114 -6.48 10.87 1.62
CA VAL A 114 -5.98 11.76 2.68
C VAL A 114 -5.07 10.99 3.65
N ASN A 115 -5.48 9.79 4.05
CA ASN A 115 -4.65 8.93 4.90
C ASN A 115 -3.33 8.52 4.22
N ARG A 116 -3.36 8.19 2.92
CA ARG A 116 -2.14 7.84 2.17
C ARG A 116 -1.16 9.00 2.09
N GLU A 117 -1.65 10.22 1.88
CA GLU A 117 -0.80 11.40 1.86
C GLU A 117 -0.21 11.73 3.21
N TYR A 118 -1.01 11.64 4.28
CA TYR A 118 -0.48 11.75 5.64
C TYR A 118 0.65 10.75 5.88
N ASN A 119 0.45 9.49 5.50
CA ASN A 119 1.47 8.45 5.68
C ASN A 119 2.74 8.72 4.85
N THR A 120 2.58 9.29 3.65
CA THR A 120 3.69 9.70 2.79
C THR A 120 4.45 10.88 3.39
N PHE A 121 3.75 11.86 3.96
CA PHE A 121 4.33 13.01 4.66
C PHE A 121 5.15 12.57 5.88
N CYS A 122 4.60 11.66 6.69
CA CYS A 122 5.29 11.16 7.87
C CYS A 122 6.56 10.35 7.55
N LYS A 123 6.71 9.82 6.33
CA LYS A 123 7.87 9.03 5.86
C LYS A 123 8.36 8.01 6.90
N PHE A 124 7.44 7.23 7.47
CA PHE A 124 7.79 6.27 8.52
C PHE A 124 8.87 5.29 8.05
N PRO A 125 9.86 4.95 8.90
CA PRO A 125 10.87 3.95 8.55
C PRO A 125 10.23 2.58 8.25
N ASN A 126 10.90 1.81 7.40
CA ASN A 126 10.43 0.46 7.03
C ASN A 126 10.66 -0.57 8.16
N ASN A 127 11.52 -0.24 9.14
CA ASN A 127 11.98 -1.13 10.21
C ASN A 127 11.39 -0.81 11.59
N VAL A 128 10.27 -0.10 11.68
CA VAL A 128 9.54 0.13 12.94
C VAL A 128 8.37 -0.84 13.09
N THR A 129 8.17 -1.31 14.31
CA THR A 129 7.00 -2.08 14.74
C THR A 129 5.72 -1.27 14.60
N ARG A 130 4.58 -1.95 14.70
CA ARG A 130 3.25 -1.32 14.64
C ARG A 130 3.05 -0.34 15.81
N ALA A 131 3.49 -0.70 17.01
CA ALA A 131 3.42 0.14 18.20
C ALA A 131 4.32 1.37 18.07
N GLU A 132 5.60 1.21 17.70
CA GLU A 132 6.51 2.34 17.46
C GLU A 132 5.97 3.30 16.38
N ARG A 133 5.43 2.75 15.28
CA ARG A 133 4.80 3.56 14.22
C ARG A 133 3.57 4.33 14.74
N PHE A 134 2.82 3.75 15.67
CA PHE A 134 1.70 4.43 16.33
C PHE A 134 2.20 5.55 17.25
N SER A 135 3.19 5.30 18.11
CA SER A 135 3.76 6.33 19.00
C SER A 135 4.40 7.47 18.20
N MET A 136 5.11 7.17 17.11
CA MET A 136 5.61 8.18 16.16
C MET A 136 4.48 9.02 15.54
N ARG A 137 3.38 8.38 15.15
CA ARG A 137 2.21 9.06 14.63
C ARG A 137 1.58 9.98 15.68
N SER A 138 1.46 9.50 16.92
CA SER A 138 0.95 10.29 18.05
C SER A 138 1.78 11.56 18.25
N MET A 139 3.11 11.43 18.26
CA MET A 139 4.03 12.58 18.36
C MET A 139 3.88 13.57 17.20
N ILE A 140 3.79 13.10 15.95
CA ILE A 140 3.61 13.97 14.78
C ILE A 140 2.28 14.72 14.87
N ARG A 141 1.21 14.04 15.30
CA ARG A 141 -0.11 14.66 15.49
C ARG A 141 -0.08 15.73 16.58
N ALA A 142 0.65 15.50 17.67
CA ALA A 142 0.81 16.49 18.73
C ALA A 142 1.65 17.71 18.28
N ALA A 143 2.69 17.47 17.46
CA ALA A 143 3.61 18.51 17.04
C ALA A 143 3.09 19.37 15.87
N ILE A 144 2.19 18.83 15.04
CA ILE A 144 1.68 19.51 13.83
C ILE A 144 0.14 19.39 13.81
N PRO A 145 -0.58 20.27 14.55
CA PRO A 145 -2.03 20.19 14.70
C PRO A 145 -2.78 20.18 13.36
N GLU A 146 -2.34 20.94 12.37
CA GLU A 146 -2.97 21.03 11.05
C GLU A 146 -2.90 19.71 10.27
N VAL A 147 -1.84 18.92 10.51
CA VAL A 147 -1.65 17.59 9.90
C VAL A 147 -2.42 16.53 10.67
N ALA A 148 -2.59 16.70 11.99
CA ALA A 148 -3.42 15.85 12.83
C ALA A 148 -4.92 15.94 12.47
N VAL A 149 -5.38 17.14 12.14
CA VAL A 149 -6.76 17.41 11.69
C VAL A 149 -7.08 16.61 10.43
N LYS A 150 -6.21 16.70 9.41
CA LYS A 150 -6.38 16.00 8.12
C LYS A 150 -6.50 14.49 8.30
N HIS A 151 -5.65 13.91 9.14
CA HIS A 151 -5.68 12.48 9.42
C HIS A 151 -6.88 12.06 10.27
N GLY A 152 -7.30 12.87 11.24
CA GLY A 152 -8.50 12.61 12.04
C GLY A 152 -9.74 12.49 11.15
N ILE A 153 -9.92 13.44 10.23
CA ILE A 153 -11.05 13.45 9.28
C ILE A 153 -10.98 12.23 8.36
N ALA A 154 -9.81 11.91 7.80
CA ALA A 154 -9.64 10.70 6.99
C ALA A 154 -10.05 9.40 7.71
N LEU A 155 -9.82 9.32 9.02
CA LEU A 155 -10.21 8.16 9.80
C LEU A 155 -11.73 8.13 10.04
N MET A 156 -12.32 9.26 10.43
CA MET A 156 -13.76 9.39 10.67
C MET A 156 -14.54 9.10 9.38
N GLU A 157 -14.25 9.85 8.32
CA GLU A 157 -14.90 9.81 7.01
C GLU A 157 -14.70 8.48 6.27
N GLY A 158 -13.57 7.82 6.52
CA GLY A 158 -13.24 6.51 5.95
C GLY A 158 -13.87 5.32 6.69
N GLY A 159 -14.53 5.57 7.82
CA GLY A 159 -15.03 4.53 8.73
C GLY A 159 -13.91 3.74 9.41
N LEU A 160 -12.71 4.32 9.54
CA LEU A 160 -11.52 3.71 10.13
C LEU A 160 -11.26 4.16 11.57
N GLU A 161 -11.98 5.18 12.05
CA GLU A 161 -11.81 5.75 13.39
C GLU A 161 -11.91 4.68 14.48
N ARG A 162 -12.95 3.84 14.46
CA ARG A 162 -13.14 2.81 15.47
C ARG A 162 -11.92 1.87 15.59
N GLY A 163 -11.43 1.36 14.45
CA GLY A 163 -10.25 0.49 14.43
C GLY A 163 -8.99 1.21 14.90
N TYR A 164 -8.87 2.51 14.61
CA TYR A 164 -7.77 3.34 15.12
C TYR A 164 -7.84 3.51 16.65
N GLN A 165 -9.03 3.77 17.21
CA GLN A 165 -9.20 3.91 18.67
C GLN A 165 -8.93 2.59 19.40
N GLU A 166 -9.37 1.46 18.84
CA GLU A 166 -9.08 0.12 19.39
C GLU A 166 -7.56 -0.14 19.40
N GLU A 167 -6.85 0.21 18.33
CA GLU A 167 -5.39 0.08 18.25
C GLU A 167 -4.67 1.03 19.22
N ALA A 168 -5.17 2.27 19.37
CA ALA A 168 -4.63 3.25 20.31
C ALA A 168 -4.70 2.76 21.76
N ALA A 169 -5.84 2.20 22.16
CA ALA A 169 -6.04 1.65 23.49
C ALA A 169 -5.09 0.47 23.77
N LEU A 170 -4.87 -0.40 22.78
CA LEU A 170 -3.94 -1.53 22.92
C LEU A 170 -2.48 -1.06 23.08
N VAL A 171 -2.05 -0.06 22.31
CA VAL A 171 -0.68 0.48 22.43
C VAL A 171 -0.48 1.13 23.79
N PHE A 172 -1.47 1.89 24.28
CA PHE A 172 -1.40 2.52 25.59
C PHE A 172 -1.29 1.49 26.72
N GLU A 173 -2.07 0.40 26.68
CA GLU A 173 -1.96 -0.68 27.67
C GLU A 173 -0.61 -1.40 27.62
N LEU A 174 -0.04 -1.58 26.42
CA LEU A 174 1.30 -2.15 26.25
C LEU A 174 2.40 -1.25 26.81
N GLU A 175 2.37 0.06 26.51
CA GLU A 175 3.31 1.04 27.07
C GLU A 175 3.22 1.04 28.60
N ARG A 176 2.01 1.07 29.16
CA ARG A 176 1.78 1.03 30.61
C ARG A 176 2.31 -0.24 31.27
N ALA A 177 2.17 -1.40 30.61
CA ALA A 177 2.68 -2.67 31.14
C ALA A 177 4.21 -2.75 31.12
N LEU A 178 4.85 -2.23 30.06
CA LEU A 178 6.31 -2.17 29.94
C LEU A 178 6.94 -1.24 30.98
N ASP A 179 6.33 -0.07 31.20
CA ASP A 179 6.79 0.88 32.23
C ASP A 179 6.69 0.25 33.64
N ALA A 180 5.60 -0.48 33.93
CA ALA A 180 5.43 -1.17 35.19
C ALA A 180 6.44 -2.32 35.41
N GLU A 181 6.86 -3.01 34.35
CA GLU A 181 7.93 -4.03 34.45
C GLU A 181 9.32 -3.39 34.63
N ALA A 182 9.57 -2.23 34.02
CA ALA A 182 10.82 -1.49 34.16
C ALA A 182 11.01 -0.91 35.57
N ASP A 183 9.93 -0.52 36.25
CA ASP A 183 9.95 -0.03 37.64
C ASP A 183 10.19 -1.14 38.69
N ILE A 184 10.08 -2.42 38.29
CA ILE A 184 10.23 -3.59 39.17
C ILE A 184 11.64 -4.24 39.03
N ALA A 185 12.42 -3.89 38.00
CA ALA A 185 13.74 -4.45 37.68
C ALA A 185 14.90 -3.60 38.24
#